data_AF-A0A7C5DA52-F1
#
_entry.id   AF-A0A7C5DA52-F1
#
_cell.length_a   1.000
_cell.length_b   1.000
_cell.length_c   1.000
_cell.angle_alpha   90.00
_cell.angle_beta   90.00
_cell.angle_gamma   90.00
#
_symmetry.space_group_name_H-M   'P 1'
#
loop_
_entity.id
_entity.type
_entity.pdbx_description
1 polymer ?
#
loop_
_entity_poly.entity_id
_entity_poly.type
_entity_poly.pdbx_seq_one_letter_code
_entity_poly.pdbx_strand_id
1 'polypeptide(L)'
;MKKQFFDDLGEVYQLIKDKQEQLHTFYDVLKPGAESEKRAFIDDFVEKIGLEVTPEREMAVITRLVSLRDDALTQALKAAGFSEEEIIEKKEQAYLWVADYHLKMHASLVEEIEAKGLLTPFYREVFRGVHAVGKTFSDWQSSWTAHIIDGVNRELYRLFNGDEEKIFEMLHEKELFDPGHAGEKGDRSYSVLVEQEDGSFKSVPYAEAFAQEVTTALLALAEFKNNLLKLEDEVFDQKEVLTDYLQAIIEALAERDTAKLIPRWAEVDRRWMKVTAPLQIGHPLEYYEDHYKKAVALEWDLRIVNPKNSAGDVKEKIKSMYAKLFAALRDEVEGSEKIYETSLKSADKVQLYLGRPALYYGAEFCGLFSAQVVPNDEVVTKEAGKKIFAFADNVLEASRAKPFMKIQKEIF
;
A
#
# COMPACT_ATOMS: atom_id res chain seq x y z
N MET A 1 -0.54 23.46 -21.79
CA MET A 1 -1.20 22.31 -21.14
C MET A 1 -0.25 21.56 -20.23
N LYS A 2 0.79 20.86 -20.76
CA LYS A 2 1.79 20.17 -19.91
C LYS A 2 2.47 21.05 -18.85
N LYS A 3 2.90 22.28 -19.21
CA LYS A 3 3.50 23.21 -18.24
C LYS A 3 2.54 23.53 -17.09
N GLN A 4 1.32 23.99 -17.41
CA GLN A 4 0.28 24.28 -16.42
C GLN A 4 0.00 23.08 -15.53
N PHE A 5 -0.11 21.88 -16.13
CA PHE A 5 -0.31 20.65 -15.37
C PHE A 5 0.81 20.43 -14.33
N PHE A 6 2.08 20.65 -14.68
CA PHE A 6 3.19 20.50 -13.73
C PHE A 6 3.28 21.63 -12.71
N ASP A 7 2.86 22.85 -13.08
CA ASP A 7 2.72 23.97 -12.14
C ASP A 7 1.65 23.62 -11.08
N ASP A 8 0.47 23.16 -11.52
CA ASP A 8 -0.62 22.67 -10.66
C ASP A 8 -0.18 21.47 -9.81
N LEU A 9 0.52 20.49 -10.40
CA LEU A 9 1.05 19.33 -9.68
C LEU A 9 2.03 19.76 -8.59
N GLY A 10 2.79 20.83 -8.83
CA GLY A 10 3.67 21.44 -7.82
C GLY A 10 2.91 22.00 -6.63
N GLU A 11 1.75 22.61 -6.88
CA GLU A 11 0.86 23.07 -5.81
C GLU A 11 0.23 21.89 -5.07
N VAL A 12 -0.30 20.89 -5.77
CA VAL A 12 -0.84 19.65 -5.16
C VAL A 12 0.21 18.97 -4.28
N TYR A 13 1.45 18.87 -4.76
CA TYR A 13 2.57 18.31 -4.01
C TYR A 13 2.85 19.09 -2.73
N GLN A 14 2.75 20.42 -2.77
CA GLN A 14 2.90 21.26 -1.59
C GLN A 14 1.72 21.09 -0.61
N LEU A 15 0.48 20.96 -1.09
CA LEU A 15 -0.68 20.70 -0.23
C LEU A 15 -0.56 19.39 0.53
N ILE A 16 -0.11 18.32 -0.13
CA ILE A 16 0.14 17.03 0.52
C ILE A 16 1.20 17.18 1.61
N LYS A 17 2.29 17.89 1.29
CA LYS A 17 3.36 18.18 2.25
C LYS A 17 2.83 18.96 3.45
N ASP A 18 2.05 20.01 3.24
CA ASP A 18 1.51 20.84 4.33
C ASP A 18 0.60 20.02 5.27
N LYS A 19 -0.26 19.16 4.72
CA LYS A 19 -1.11 18.26 5.52
C LYS A 19 -0.26 17.23 6.30
N GLN A 20 0.82 16.73 5.71
CA GLN A 20 1.76 15.83 6.39
C GLN A 20 2.51 16.54 7.52
N GLU A 21 2.95 17.78 7.31
CA GLU A 21 3.58 18.61 8.35
C GLU A 21 2.59 18.90 9.48
N GLN A 22 1.31 19.17 9.18
CA GLN A 22 0.26 19.29 10.19
C GLN A 22 0.08 18.00 11.00
N LEU A 23 0.04 16.83 10.34
CA LEU A 23 -0.02 15.53 11.00
C LEU A 23 1.18 15.31 11.94
N HIS A 24 2.38 15.72 11.53
CA HIS A 24 3.58 15.62 12.36
C HIS A 24 3.50 16.45 13.66
N THR A 25 2.70 17.54 13.69
CA THR A 25 2.53 18.34 14.90
C THR A 25 1.83 17.60 16.05
N PHE A 26 1.24 16.43 15.81
CA PHE A 26 0.73 15.59 16.92
C PHE A 26 1.84 15.16 17.89
N TYR A 27 3.11 15.12 17.46
CA TYR A 27 4.22 14.89 18.39
C TYR A 27 4.43 16.05 19.37
N ASP A 28 3.92 17.25 19.09
CA ASP A 28 4.01 18.39 20.01
C ASP A 28 3.15 18.20 21.27
N VAL A 29 2.19 17.28 21.25
CA VAL A 29 1.38 16.85 22.41
C VAL A 29 2.24 16.37 23.59
N LEU A 30 3.45 15.88 23.30
CA LEU A 30 4.42 15.40 24.29
C LEU A 30 5.23 16.52 24.93
N LYS A 31 5.12 17.77 24.44
CA LYS A 31 5.85 18.93 24.96
C LYS A 31 5.03 19.64 26.05
N PRO A 32 5.69 20.27 27.05
CA PRO A 32 5.00 21.12 28.02
C PRO A 32 4.25 22.26 27.33
N GLY A 33 2.99 22.51 27.72
CA GLY A 33 2.16 23.59 27.15
C GLY A 33 1.56 23.28 25.77
N ALA A 34 1.39 22.00 25.44
CA ALA A 34 0.76 21.57 24.19
C ALA A 34 -0.66 22.13 23.99
N GLU A 35 -1.04 22.23 22.72
CA GLU A 35 -2.38 22.64 22.28
C GLU A 35 -3.46 21.74 22.88
N SER A 36 -4.46 22.34 23.53
CA SER A 36 -5.47 21.60 24.31
C SER A 36 -6.33 20.67 23.46
N GLU A 37 -6.62 21.04 22.21
CA GLU A 37 -7.48 20.24 21.32
C GLU A 37 -6.77 18.96 20.84
N LYS A 38 -5.51 19.05 20.40
CA LYS A 38 -4.73 17.86 20.01
C LYS A 38 -4.47 16.95 21.19
N ARG A 39 -4.22 17.52 22.38
CA ARG A 39 -4.07 16.75 23.60
C ARG A 39 -5.35 15.96 23.88
N ALA A 40 -6.50 16.63 23.89
CA ALA A 40 -7.79 15.98 24.11
C ALA A 40 -8.06 14.88 23.08
N PHE A 41 -7.77 15.12 21.80
CA PHE A 41 -7.92 14.11 20.76
C PHE A 41 -7.05 12.87 21.00
N ILE A 42 -5.80 13.05 21.44
CA ILE A 42 -4.89 11.94 21.76
C ILE A 42 -5.31 11.23 23.04
N ASP A 43 -5.68 11.98 24.08
CA ASP A 43 -6.14 11.42 25.36
C ASP A 43 -7.42 10.58 25.13
N ASP A 44 -8.38 11.09 24.35
CA ASP A 44 -9.57 10.34 23.91
C ASP A 44 -9.20 9.06 23.16
N PHE A 45 -8.17 9.11 22.29
CA PHE A 45 -7.69 7.92 21.59
C PHE A 45 -7.11 6.89 22.56
N VAL A 46 -6.28 7.30 23.52
CA VAL A 46 -5.70 6.43 24.56
C VAL A 46 -6.80 5.79 25.41
N GLU A 47 -7.79 6.57 25.82
CA GLU A 47 -8.92 6.08 26.62
C GLU A 47 -9.81 5.13 25.81
N LYS A 48 -10.04 5.42 24.53
CA LYS A 48 -10.86 4.59 23.65
C LYS A 48 -10.32 3.17 23.52
N ILE A 49 -9.00 3.02 23.40
CA ILE A 49 -8.33 1.71 23.37
C ILE A 49 -8.18 1.10 24.77
N GLY A 50 -8.68 1.75 25.82
CA GLY A 50 -8.69 1.26 27.20
C GLY A 50 -7.35 1.33 27.92
N LEU A 51 -6.46 2.23 27.50
CA LEU A 51 -5.21 2.53 28.21
C LEU A 51 -5.40 3.75 29.11
N GLU A 52 -4.63 3.85 30.20
CA GLU A 52 -4.61 5.08 30.99
C GLU A 52 -3.65 6.08 30.33
N VAL A 53 -4.01 7.36 30.38
CA VAL A 53 -3.23 8.45 29.79
C VAL A 53 -1.88 8.62 30.49
N THR A 54 -0.81 8.24 29.80
CA THR A 54 0.58 8.50 30.20
C THR A 54 1.41 8.93 28.98
N PRO A 55 2.51 9.68 29.15
CA PRO A 55 3.35 10.12 28.02
C PRO A 55 3.84 8.98 27.11
N GLU A 56 4.13 7.81 27.69
CA GLU A 56 4.57 6.63 26.93
C GLU A 56 3.44 6.06 26.07
N ARG A 57 2.21 6.00 26.60
CA ARG A 57 1.03 5.47 25.90
C ARG A 57 0.51 6.46 24.86
N GLU A 58 0.58 7.76 25.15
CA GLU A 58 0.36 8.83 24.16
C GLU A 58 1.34 8.72 23.00
N MET A 59 2.63 8.53 23.27
CA MET A 59 3.63 8.33 22.22
C MET A 59 3.32 7.10 21.35
N ALA A 60 2.80 6.02 21.95
CA ALA A 60 2.39 4.83 21.21
C ALA A 60 1.21 5.11 20.27
N VAL A 61 0.16 5.80 20.72
CA VAL A 61 -0.99 6.14 19.87
C VAL A 61 -0.67 7.23 18.85
N ILE A 62 0.17 8.22 19.19
CA ILE A 62 0.65 9.22 18.23
C ILE A 62 1.47 8.53 17.14
N THR A 63 2.31 7.55 17.50
CA THR A 63 3.05 6.76 16.51
C THR A 63 2.11 5.94 15.62
N ARG A 64 1.04 5.37 16.19
CA ARG A 64 -0.01 4.67 15.43
C ARG A 64 -0.74 5.57 14.46
N LEU A 65 -1.03 6.82 14.84
CA LEU A 65 -1.70 7.82 14.00
C LEU A 65 -0.79 8.39 12.90
N VAL A 66 0.41 8.83 13.29
CA VAL A 66 1.31 9.61 12.44
C VAL A 66 2.17 8.73 11.55
N SER A 67 2.72 7.64 12.10
CA SER A 67 3.57 6.71 11.34
C SER A 67 2.80 5.50 10.81
N LEU A 68 1.51 5.38 11.13
CA LEU A 68 0.65 4.26 10.74
C LEU A 68 1.10 2.89 11.28
N ARG A 69 2.06 2.84 12.21
CA ARG A 69 2.60 1.59 12.78
C ARG A 69 2.03 1.27 14.14
N ASP A 70 1.72 0.01 14.39
CA ASP A 70 1.05 -0.47 15.61
C ASP A 70 2.00 -1.17 16.61
N ASP A 71 3.30 -1.32 16.29
CA ASP A 71 4.25 -2.04 17.14
C ASP A 71 4.27 -1.51 18.58
N ALA A 72 4.46 -0.19 18.72
CA ALA A 72 4.53 0.48 20.02
C ALA A 72 3.21 0.36 20.80
N LEU A 73 2.09 0.44 20.08
CA LEU A 73 0.76 0.28 20.65
C LEU A 73 0.56 -1.15 21.17
N THR A 74 0.93 -2.15 20.37
CA THR A 74 0.85 -3.57 20.74
C THR A 74 1.66 -3.86 22.01
N GLN A 75 2.87 -3.29 22.13
CA GLN A 75 3.67 -3.44 23.33
C GLN A 75 3.05 -2.74 24.55
N ALA A 76 2.44 -1.55 24.36
CA ALA A 76 1.74 -0.85 25.43
C ALA A 76 0.53 -1.65 25.95
N LEU A 77 -0.22 -2.29 25.05
CA LEU A 77 -1.35 -3.15 25.41
C LEU A 77 -0.89 -4.40 26.18
N LYS A 78 0.17 -5.07 25.72
CA LYS A 78 0.77 -6.21 26.44
C LYS A 78 1.25 -5.82 27.84
N ALA A 79 1.91 -4.68 27.96
CA ALA A 79 2.39 -4.17 29.25
C ALA A 79 1.25 -3.80 30.21
N ALA A 80 0.08 -3.44 29.68
CA ALA A 80 -1.14 -3.19 30.46
C ALA A 80 -1.87 -4.48 30.89
N GLY A 81 -1.40 -5.67 30.46
CA GLY A 81 -1.94 -6.96 30.88
C GLY A 81 -3.17 -7.43 30.11
N PHE A 82 -3.46 -6.83 28.94
CA PHE A 82 -4.53 -7.33 28.07
C PHE A 82 -4.19 -8.71 27.50
N SER A 83 -5.20 -9.57 27.43
CA SER A 83 -5.16 -10.85 26.73
C SER A 83 -4.97 -10.68 25.22
N GLU A 84 -4.64 -11.77 24.51
CA GLU A 84 -4.45 -11.71 23.06
C GLU A 84 -5.74 -11.32 22.33
N GLU A 85 -6.88 -11.83 22.76
CA GLU A 85 -8.19 -11.52 22.19
C GLU A 85 -8.55 -10.04 22.41
N GLU A 86 -8.33 -9.50 23.62
CA GLU A 86 -8.53 -8.06 23.88
C GLU A 86 -7.56 -7.18 23.08
N ILE A 87 -6.32 -7.65 22.85
CA ILE A 87 -5.36 -6.92 22.01
C ILE A 87 -5.88 -6.84 20.58
N ILE A 88 -6.42 -7.92 20.01
CA ILE A 88 -7.02 -7.91 18.66
C ILE A 88 -8.12 -6.85 18.58
N GLU A 89 -9.08 -6.89 19.50
CA GLU A 89 -10.20 -5.94 19.52
C GLU A 89 -9.73 -4.48 19.61
N LYS A 90 -8.71 -4.21 20.43
CA LYS A 90 -8.14 -2.86 20.59
C LYS A 90 -7.33 -2.41 19.39
N LYS A 91 -6.64 -3.33 18.72
CA LYS A 91 -5.94 -3.05 17.46
C LYS A 91 -6.93 -2.68 16.36
N GLU A 92 -8.07 -3.36 16.28
CA GLU A 92 -9.15 -3.01 15.36
C GLU A 92 -9.73 -1.63 15.67
N GLN A 93 -10.01 -1.32 16.95
CA GLN A 93 -10.43 0.02 17.36
C GLN A 93 -9.42 1.09 16.96
N ALA A 94 -8.12 0.80 17.10
CA ALA A 94 -7.06 1.70 16.67
C ALA A 94 -6.96 1.84 15.15
N TYR A 95 -7.18 0.75 14.39
CA TYR A 95 -7.28 0.80 12.94
C TYR A 95 -8.40 1.74 12.50
N LEU A 96 -9.61 1.55 13.02
CA LEU A 96 -10.78 2.37 12.69
C LEU A 96 -10.59 3.85 13.06
N TRP A 97 -9.97 4.13 14.20
CA TRP A 97 -9.65 5.50 14.62
C TRP A 97 -8.68 6.19 13.64
N VAL A 98 -7.61 5.49 13.27
CA VAL A 98 -6.63 5.99 12.31
C VAL A 98 -7.25 6.17 10.93
N ALA A 99 -8.00 5.17 10.45
CA ALA A 99 -8.68 5.21 9.16
C ALA A 99 -9.61 6.42 9.09
N ASP A 100 -10.47 6.64 10.11
CA ASP A 100 -11.38 7.80 10.14
C ASP A 100 -10.64 9.14 10.03
N TYR A 101 -9.54 9.33 10.78
CA TYR A 101 -8.74 10.55 10.71
C TYR A 101 -8.15 10.76 9.31
N HIS A 102 -7.51 9.74 8.75
CA HIS A 102 -6.85 9.84 7.45
C HIS A 102 -7.83 9.97 6.30
N LEU A 103 -8.97 9.28 6.33
CA LEU A 103 -10.04 9.42 5.35
C LEU A 103 -10.58 10.86 5.31
N LYS A 104 -10.75 11.52 6.47
CA LYS A 104 -11.13 12.94 6.54
C LYS A 104 -10.05 13.85 5.97
N MET A 105 -8.79 13.59 6.29
CA MET A 105 -7.66 14.33 5.72
C MET A 105 -7.60 14.19 4.19
N HIS A 106 -7.83 12.99 3.67
CA HIS A 106 -7.84 12.68 2.25
C HIS A 106 -9.03 13.35 1.53
N ALA A 107 -10.23 13.31 2.12
CA ALA A 107 -11.40 14.01 1.61
C ALA A 107 -11.13 15.53 1.50
N SER A 108 -10.57 16.14 2.55
CA SER A 108 -10.20 17.56 2.54
C SER A 108 -9.19 17.89 1.44
N LEU A 109 -8.21 17.02 1.18
CA LEU A 109 -7.26 17.22 0.07
C LEU A 109 -7.97 17.21 -1.28
N VAL A 110 -8.83 16.23 -1.52
CA VAL A 110 -9.59 16.11 -2.78
C VAL A 110 -10.49 17.33 -2.99
N GLU A 111 -11.18 17.79 -1.94
CA GLU A 111 -12.01 18.99 -1.98
C GLU A 111 -11.20 20.25 -2.27
N GLU A 112 -10.03 20.39 -1.66
CA GLU A 112 -9.16 21.56 -1.85
C GLU A 112 -8.59 21.62 -3.28
N ILE A 113 -8.20 20.47 -3.85
CA ILE A 113 -7.77 20.34 -5.24
C ILE A 113 -8.88 20.79 -6.20
N GLU A 114 -10.12 20.36 -5.96
CA GLU A 114 -11.28 20.74 -6.77
C GLU A 114 -11.61 22.23 -6.61
N ALA A 115 -11.67 22.74 -5.38
CA ALA A 115 -12.01 24.13 -5.09
C ALA A 115 -11.02 25.12 -5.71
N LYS A 116 -9.74 24.77 -5.77
CA LYS A 116 -8.70 25.56 -6.42
C LYS A 116 -8.63 25.35 -7.93
N GLY A 117 -9.36 24.38 -8.47
CA GLY A 117 -9.33 24.05 -9.89
C GLY A 117 -7.98 23.53 -10.37
N LEU A 118 -7.19 22.91 -9.49
CA LEU A 118 -5.86 22.37 -9.83
C LEU A 118 -6.00 21.17 -10.76
N LEU A 119 -5.03 21.00 -11.68
CA LEU A 119 -4.99 19.93 -12.68
C LEU A 119 -6.12 20.05 -13.72
N THR A 120 -6.16 19.13 -14.70
CA THR A 120 -7.30 19.08 -15.63
C THR A 120 -8.49 18.36 -14.98
N PRO A 121 -9.72 18.54 -15.50
CA PRO A 121 -10.89 17.81 -15.01
C PRO A 121 -10.68 16.29 -14.94
N PHE A 122 -9.97 15.72 -15.93
CA PHE A 122 -9.62 14.30 -15.96
C PHE A 122 -8.79 13.88 -14.74
N TYR A 123 -7.72 14.60 -14.41
CA TYR A 123 -6.87 14.24 -13.27
C TYR A 123 -7.48 14.57 -11.90
N ARG A 124 -8.38 15.55 -11.82
CA ARG A 124 -9.22 15.72 -10.62
C ARG A 124 -10.19 14.57 -10.41
N GLU A 125 -10.76 14.03 -11.49
CA GLU A 125 -11.56 12.80 -11.41
C GLU A 125 -10.72 11.60 -10.96
N VAL A 126 -9.44 11.51 -11.32
CA VAL A 126 -8.54 10.48 -10.77
C VAL A 126 -8.45 10.58 -9.24
N PHE A 127 -8.23 11.78 -8.69
CA PHE A 127 -8.24 11.97 -7.23
C PHE A 127 -9.57 11.58 -6.58
N ARG A 128 -10.70 12.03 -7.15
CA ARG A 128 -12.05 11.73 -6.63
C ARG A 128 -12.35 10.24 -6.68
N GLY A 129 -12.05 9.58 -7.79
CA GLY A 129 -12.30 8.16 -8.00
C GLY A 129 -11.43 7.25 -7.14
N VAL A 130 -10.13 7.55 -7.03
CA VAL A 130 -9.22 6.82 -6.12
C VAL A 130 -9.73 6.96 -4.69
N HIS A 131 -10.14 8.15 -4.25
CA HIS A 131 -10.69 8.34 -2.91
C HIS A 131 -12.01 7.57 -2.69
N ALA A 132 -12.90 7.53 -3.68
CA ALA A 132 -14.15 6.78 -3.59
C ALA A 132 -13.89 5.27 -3.42
N VAL A 133 -13.02 4.68 -4.23
CA VAL A 133 -12.62 3.26 -4.13
C VAL A 133 -11.83 2.99 -2.84
N GLY A 134 -10.96 3.90 -2.45
CA GLY A 134 -10.15 3.77 -1.24
C GLY A 134 -10.98 3.62 0.03
N LYS A 135 -12.11 4.33 0.14
CA LYS A 135 -13.06 4.13 1.24
C LYS A 135 -13.59 2.70 1.29
N THR A 136 -13.99 2.14 0.15
CA THR A 136 -14.53 0.77 0.12
C THR A 136 -13.49 -0.27 0.47
N PHE A 137 -12.23 -0.06 0.08
CA PHE A 137 -11.10 -0.93 0.47
C PHE A 137 -10.79 -0.82 1.96
N SER A 138 -10.90 0.38 2.53
CA SER A 138 -10.69 0.61 3.97
C SER A 138 -11.77 -0.07 4.81
N ASP A 139 -13.03 0.00 4.37
CA ASP A 139 -14.13 -0.70 5.04
C ASP A 139 -13.96 -2.23 4.95
N TRP A 140 -13.47 -2.73 3.81
CA TRP A 140 -13.22 -4.17 3.60
C TRP A 140 -12.04 -4.70 4.42
N GLN A 141 -11.01 -3.88 4.68
CA GLN A 141 -9.80 -4.30 5.40
C GLN A 141 -10.10 -4.92 6.77
N SER A 142 -11.07 -4.40 7.53
CA SER A 142 -11.47 -4.97 8.82
C SER A 142 -11.94 -6.43 8.69
N SER A 143 -12.83 -6.71 7.74
CA SER A 143 -13.31 -8.09 7.46
C SER A 143 -12.15 -9.00 7.00
N TRP A 144 -11.27 -8.47 6.16
CA TRP A 144 -10.11 -9.20 5.65
C TRP A 144 -9.14 -9.59 6.78
N THR A 145 -8.79 -8.63 7.65
CA THR A 145 -7.91 -8.86 8.79
C THR A 145 -8.54 -9.83 9.79
N ALA A 146 -9.81 -9.63 10.14
CA ALA A 146 -10.52 -10.49 11.07
C ALA A 146 -10.59 -11.95 10.59
N HIS A 147 -10.85 -12.16 9.30
CA HIS A 147 -10.96 -13.51 8.72
C HIS A 147 -9.60 -14.21 8.63
N ILE A 148 -8.59 -13.53 8.09
CA ILE A 148 -7.31 -14.17 7.75
C ILE A 148 -6.33 -14.10 8.93
N ILE A 149 -6.02 -12.90 9.40
CA ILE A 149 -4.94 -12.67 10.37
C ILE A 149 -5.38 -13.13 11.75
N ASP A 150 -6.53 -12.66 12.19
CA ASP A 150 -7.05 -12.94 13.53
C ASP A 150 -7.90 -14.23 13.60
N GLY A 151 -8.29 -14.76 12.45
CA GLY A 151 -9.04 -16.01 12.32
C GLY A 151 -8.15 -17.17 11.88
N VAL A 152 -8.16 -17.44 10.58
CA VAL A 152 -7.54 -18.63 9.94
C VAL A 152 -6.10 -18.83 10.36
N ASN A 153 -5.27 -17.79 10.37
CA ASN A 153 -3.85 -17.95 10.71
C ASN A 153 -3.66 -18.43 12.16
N ARG A 154 -4.43 -17.86 13.10
CA ARG A 154 -4.40 -18.30 14.50
C ARG A 154 -4.94 -19.72 14.65
N GLU A 155 -6.00 -20.05 13.91
CA GLU A 155 -6.59 -21.38 13.94
C GLU A 155 -5.62 -22.45 13.43
N LEU A 156 -5.00 -22.23 12.26
CA LEU A 156 -4.00 -23.15 11.72
C LEU A 156 -2.83 -23.32 12.69
N TYR A 157 -2.33 -22.24 13.28
CA TYR A 157 -1.27 -22.31 14.29
C TYR A 157 -1.69 -23.18 15.49
N ARG A 158 -2.94 -23.06 15.96
CA ARG A 158 -3.48 -23.88 17.07
C ARG A 158 -3.65 -25.35 16.66
N LEU A 159 -4.27 -25.63 15.52
CA LEU A 159 -4.53 -26.99 15.02
C LEU A 159 -3.24 -27.82 14.87
N PHE A 160 -2.16 -27.16 14.49
CA PHE A 160 -0.86 -27.80 14.29
C PHE A 160 0.10 -27.60 15.48
N ASN A 161 -0.38 -27.09 16.62
CA ASN A 161 0.42 -26.84 17.83
C ASN A 161 1.70 -26.02 17.57
N GLY A 162 1.62 -25.05 16.65
CA GLY A 162 2.74 -24.20 16.24
C GLY A 162 3.72 -24.85 15.25
N ASP A 163 3.42 -26.04 14.74
CA ASP A 163 4.23 -26.71 13.72
C ASP A 163 3.95 -26.15 12.32
N GLU A 164 4.63 -25.05 11.98
CA GLU A 164 4.44 -24.35 10.69
C GLU A 164 4.78 -25.22 9.47
N GLU A 165 5.76 -26.13 9.59
CA GLU A 165 6.12 -27.04 8.49
C GLU A 165 4.94 -27.91 8.10
N LYS A 166 4.24 -28.50 9.09
CA LYS A 166 3.02 -29.29 8.83
C LYS A 166 1.87 -28.47 8.27
N ILE A 167 1.75 -27.19 8.65
CA ILE A 167 0.75 -26.30 8.05
C ILE A 167 1.04 -26.18 6.54
N PHE A 168 2.28 -25.88 6.16
CA PHE A 168 2.65 -25.74 4.76
C PHE A 168 2.53 -27.06 3.97
N GLU A 169 2.88 -28.20 4.58
CA GLU A 169 2.66 -29.52 4.00
C GLU A 169 1.16 -29.75 3.70
N MET A 170 0.28 -29.49 4.68
CA MET A 170 -1.17 -29.64 4.51
C MET A 170 -1.72 -28.74 3.39
N LEU A 171 -1.28 -27.48 3.34
CA LEU A 171 -1.70 -26.55 2.29
C LEU A 171 -1.25 -27.02 0.89
N HIS A 172 -0.09 -27.67 0.80
CA HIS A 172 0.42 -28.23 -0.45
C HIS A 172 -0.32 -29.50 -0.86
N GLU A 173 -0.46 -30.47 0.05
CA GLU A 173 -1.13 -31.75 -0.21
C GLU A 173 -2.61 -31.57 -0.59
N LYS A 174 -3.28 -30.58 -0.01
CA LYS A 174 -4.68 -30.26 -0.29
C LYS A 174 -4.88 -29.24 -1.41
N GLU A 175 -3.81 -28.83 -2.10
CA GLU A 175 -3.86 -27.89 -3.23
C GLU A 175 -4.59 -26.57 -2.90
N LEU A 176 -4.30 -25.99 -1.72
CA LEU A 176 -5.02 -24.81 -1.20
C LEU A 176 -4.43 -23.45 -1.64
N PHE A 177 -3.35 -23.47 -2.41
CA PHE A 177 -2.79 -22.27 -3.04
C PHE A 177 -3.48 -21.97 -4.37
N ASP A 178 -3.51 -20.69 -4.76
CA ASP A 178 -3.94 -20.36 -6.13
C ASP A 178 -2.89 -20.86 -7.13
N PRO A 179 -3.31 -21.46 -8.26
CA PRO A 179 -2.37 -21.92 -9.26
C PRO A 179 -1.80 -20.74 -10.06
N GLY A 180 -0.49 -20.81 -10.32
CA GLY A 180 0.28 -19.87 -11.11
C GLY A 180 0.04 -20.01 -12.62
N HIS A 181 0.91 -19.38 -13.41
CA HIS A 181 0.71 -19.18 -14.86
C HIS A 181 0.69 -20.49 -15.66
N ALA A 182 1.37 -21.54 -15.21
CA ALA A 182 1.42 -22.85 -15.84
C ALA A 182 0.78 -23.95 -14.98
N GLY A 183 -0.07 -23.58 -14.02
CA GLY A 183 -0.75 -24.51 -13.10
C GLY A 183 0.10 -24.96 -11.90
N GLU A 184 1.32 -24.45 -11.76
CA GLU A 184 2.16 -24.63 -10.58
C GLU A 184 1.61 -23.89 -9.36
N LYS A 185 2.20 -24.09 -8.18
CA LYS A 185 1.87 -23.28 -7.00
C LYS A 185 2.17 -21.79 -7.26
N GLY A 186 1.16 -20.94 -7.09
CA GLY A 186 1.30 -19.49 -7.16
C GLY A 186 2.21 -18.91 -6.08
N ASP A 187 2.82 -17.76 -6.36
CA ASP A 187 3.66 -17.02 -5.41
C ASP A 187 2.85 -16.23 -4.38
N ARG A 188 1.57 -15.98 -4.68
CA ARG A 188 0.57 -15.23 -3.89
C ARG A 188 -0.82 -15.83 -4.09
N SER A 189 -1.81 -15.33 -3.34
CA SER A 189 -3.22 -15.73 -3.49
C SER A 189 -4.16 -14.51 -3.52
N TYR A 190 -5.24 -14.59 -4.29
CA TYR A 190 -6.38 -13.65 -4.28
C TYR A 190 -7.67 -14.35 -3.79
N SER A 191 -7.47 -15.30 -2.90
CA SER A 191 -8.46 -16.16 -2.26
C SER A 191 -8.06 -16.38 -0.81
N VAL A 192 -9.02 -16.79 0.01
CA VAL A 192 -8.82 -17.10 1.44
C VAL A 192 -9.15 -18.55 1.71
N LEU A 193 -8.67 -19.07 2.83
CA LEU A 193 -9.14 -20.36 3.34
C LEU A 193 -10.47 -20.15 4.07
N VAL A 194 -11.41 -21.05 3.84
CA VAL A 194 -12.68 -21.12 4.56
C VAL A 194 -12.82 -22.53 5.11
N GLU A 195 -12.98 -22.63 6.43
CA GLU A 195 -13.25 -23.91 7.09
C GLU A 195 -14.62 -24.45 6.64
N GLN A 196 -14.68 -25.74 6.38
CA GLN A 196 -15.88 -26.48 6.00
C GLN A 196 -16.46 -27.19 7.23
N GLU A 197 -17.71 -27.65 7.14
CA GLU A 197 -18.39 -28.33 8.26
C GLU A 197 -17.66 -29.59 8.77
N ASP A 198 -16.84 -30.21 7.92
CA ASP A 198 -16.04 -31.40 8.26
C ASP A 198 -14.66 -31.07 8.85
N GLY A 199 -14.36 -29.79 9.10
CA GLY A 199 -13.07 -29.30 9.58
C GLY A 199 -11.97 -29.26 8.51
N SER A 200 -12.30 -29.50 7.25
CA SER A 200 -11.38 -29.26 6.13
C SER A 200 -11.38 -27.79 5.72
N PHE A 201 -10.37 -27.34 4.98
CA PHE A 201 -10.31 -25.99 4.44
C PHE A 201 -10.51 -26.02 2.93
N LYS A 202 -11.14 -24.97 2.40
CA LYS A 202 -11.27 -24.73 0.95
C LYS A 202 -10.69 -23.36 0.60
N SER A 203 -10.01 -23.29 -0.55
CA SER A 203 -9.64 -22.00 -1.16
C SER A 203 -10.86 -21.35 -1.81
N VAL A 204 -11.23 -20.16 -1.35
CA VAL A 204 -12.40 -19.40 -1.81
C VAL A 204 -11.95 -18.01 -2.29
N PRO A 205 -12.21 -17.63 -3.55
CA PRO A 205 -11.86 -16.30 -4.08
C PRO A 205 -12.43 -15.17 -3.24
N TYR A 206 -11.77 -14.01 -3.23
CA TYR A 206 -12.27 -12.81 -2.55
C TYR A 206 -13.69 -12.44 -2.99
N ALA A 207 -14.00 -12.59 -4.28
CA ALA A 207 -15.32 -12.33 -4.86
C ALA A 207 -16.47 -13.12 -4.20
N GLU A 208 -16.16 -14.26 -3.58
CA GLU A 208 -17.13 -15.11 -2.90
C GLU A 208 -17.02 -14.98 -1.37
N ALA A 209 -15.80 -14.98 -0.82
CA ALA A 209 -15.57 -14.89 0.62
C ALA A 209 -16.01 -13.55 1.22
N PHE A 210 -15.89 -12.46 0.44
CA PHE A 210 -16.23 -11.10 0.84
C PHE A 210 -17.21 -10.48 -0.16
N ALA A 211 -18.26 -11.22 -0.52
CA ALA A 211 -19.14 -10.88 -1.63
C ALA A 211 -19.75 -9.47 -1.51
N GLN A 212 -20.09 -9.02 -0.30
CA GLN A 212 -20.69 -7.70 -0.07
C GLN A 212 -19.65 -6.59 -0.27
N GLU A 213 -18.48 -6.74 0.33
CA GLU A 213 -17.38 -5.79 0.25
C GLU A 213 -16.85 -5.68 -1.18
N VAL A 214 -16.63 -6.81 -1.85
CA VAL A 214 -16.21 -6.84 -3.27
C VAL A 214 -17.26 -6.19 -4.16
N THR A 215 -18.55 -6.47 -3.95
CA THR A 215 -19.62 -5.82 -4.74
C THR A 215 -19.56 -4.30 -4.58
N THR A 216 -19.34 -3.81 -3.36
CA THR A 216 -19.24 -2.36 -3.08
C THR A 216 -18.02 -1.75 -3.78
N ALA A 217 -16.86 -2.41 -3.73
CA ALA A 217 -15.65 -1.98 -4.43
C ALA A 217 -15.83 -1.98 -5.96
N LEU A 218 -16.47 -3.01 -6.53
CA LEU A 218 -16.75 -3.10 -7.96
C LEU A 218 -17.66 -1.97 -8.44
N LEU A 219 -18.66 -1.59 -7.65
CA LEU A 219 -19.53 -0.45 -7.97
C LEU A 219 -18.75 0.87 -7.98
N ALA A 220 -17.90 1.11 -6.98
CA ALA A 220 -17.07 2.31 -6.92
C ALA A 220 -16.06 2.38 -8.08
N LEU A 221 -15.41 1.26 -8.43
CA LEU A 221 -14.51 1.17 -9.58
C LEU A 221 -15.23 1.41 -10.90
N ALA A 222 -16.42 0.84 -11.07
CA ALA A 222 -17.23 1.03 -12.27
C ALA A 222 -17.67 2.49 -12.42
N GLU A 223 -18.11 3.15 -11.35
CA GLU A 223 -18.45 4.57 -11.35
C GLU A 223 -17.24 5.44 -11.70
N PHE A 224 -16.09 5.20 -11.05
CA PHE A 224 -14.85 5.89 -11.34
C PHE A 224 -14.45 5.78 -12.82
N LYS A 225 -14.39 4.55 -13.35
CA LYS A 225 -14.09 4.32 -14.77
C LYS A 225 -15.09 5.04 -15.68
N ASN A 226 -16.38 4.95 -15.38
CA ASN A 226 -17.43 5.58 -16.18
C ASN A 226 -17.35 7.11 -16.17
N ASN A 227 -16.88 7.73 -15.09
CA ASN A 227 -16.67 9.16 -15.03
C ASN A 227 -15.43 9.58 -15.84
N LEU A 228 -14.33 8.83 -15.78
CA LEU A 228 -13.17 9.09 -16.62
C LEU A 228 -13.49 8.99 -18.12
N LEU A 229 -14.34 8.06 -18.53
CA LEU A 229 -14.78 7.93 -19.93
C LEU A 229 -15.49 9.19 -20.47
N LYS A 230 -16.11 10.00 -19.59
CA LYS A 230 -16.80 11.25 -19.95
C LYS A 230 -15.86 12.45 -20.09
N LEU A 231 -14.60 12.30 -19.69
CA LEU A 231 -13.60 13.38 -19.65
C LEU A 231 -12.50 13.10 -20.68
N GLU A 232 -11.76 14.14 -21.09
CA GLU A 232 -10.63 14.00 -22.02
C GLU A 232 -9.30 14.20 -21.28
N ASP A 233 -8.31 13.34 -21.59
CA ASP A 233 -6.92 13.55 -21.15
C ASP A 233 -6.12 14.29 -22.23
N GLU A 234 -6.27 15.60 -22.25
CA GLU A 234 -5.61 16.48 -23.21
C GLU A 234 -4.10 16.67 -22.91
N VAL A 235 -3.58 16.12 -21.80
CA VAL A 235 -2.21 16.37 -21.34
C VAL A 235 -1.28 15.21 -21.69
N PHE A 236 -1.70 13.97 -21.40
CA PHE A 236 -0.85 12.78 -21.56
C PHE A 236 -1.46 11.71 -22.47
N ASP A 237 -2.70 11.87 -22.92
CA ASP A 237 -3.39 10.90 -23.78
C ASP A 237 -3.43 9.48 -23.15
N GLN A 238 -3.61 9.43 -21.82
CA GLN A 238 -3.60 8.20 -21.02
C GLN A 238 -5.01 7.71 -20.63
N LYS A 239 -6.07 8.34 -21.17
CA LYS A 239 -7.47 8.01 -20.87
C LYS A 239 -7.76 6.53 -21.09
N GLU A 240 -7.55 6.03 -22.30
CA GLU A 240 -7.86 4.64 -22.66
C GLU A 240 -7.03 3.66 -21.83
N VAL A 241 -5.73 3.94 -21.67
CA VAL A 241 -4.81 3.11 -20.88
C VAL A 241 -5.26 3.00 -19.42
N LEU A 242 -5.67 4.13 -18.81
CA LEU A 242 -6.13 4.15 -17.44
C LEU A 242 -7.48 3.44 -17.28
N THR A 243 -8.42 3.64 -18.20
CA THR A 243 -9.73 2.97 -18.15
C THR A 243 -9.64 1.48 -18.41
N ASP A 244 -8.71 1.04 -19.26
CA ASP A 244 -8.40 -0.37 -19.50
C ASP A 244 -7.80 -1.03 -18.25
N TYR A 245 -6.91 -0.32 -17.57
CA TYR A 245 -6.35 -0.77 -16.30
C TYR A 245 -7.43 -0.91 -15.21
N LEU A 246 -8.32 0.08 -15.06
CA LEU A 246 -9.45 -0.03 -14.14
C LEU A 246 -10.40 -1.18 -14.51
N GLN A 247 -10.63 -1.41 -15.81
CA GLN A 247 -11.42 -2.54 -16.29
C GLN A 247 -10.76 -3.88 -15.91
N ALA A 248 -9.44 -4.01 -16.04
CA ALA A 248 -8.73 -5.21 -15.62
C ALA A 248 -8.87 -5.46 -14.11
N ILE A 249 -8.84 -4.42 -13.27
CA ILE A 249 -9.04 -4.56 -11.81
C ILE A 249 -10.46 -5.06 -11.52
N ILE A 250 -11.47 -4.49 -12.19
CA ILE A 250 -12.87 -4.92 -12.06
C ILE A 250 -13.01 -6.42 -12.41
N GLU A 251 -12.40 -6.86 -13.50
CA GLU A 251 -12.43 -8.27 -13.91
C GLU A 251 -11.70 -9.20 -12.94
N ALA A 252 -10.55 -8.76 -12.42
CA ALA A 252 -9.76 -9.54 -11.48
C ALA A 252 -10.45 -9.69 -10.11
N LEU A 253 -11.06 -8.61 -9.59
CA LEU A 253 -11.82 -8.65 -8.34
C LEU A 253 -13.13 -9.45 -8.46
N ALA A 254 -13.73 -9.49 -9.65
CA ALA A 254 -14.96 -10.24 -9.90
C ALA A 254 -14.74 -11.73 -10.21
N GLU A 255 -13.48 -12.16 -10.36
CA GLU A 255 -13.14 -13.54 -10.72
C GLU A 255 -13.48 -14.52 -9.59
N ARG A 256 -14.16 -15.61 -9.96
CA ARG A 256 -14.66 -16.64 -9.03
C ARG A 256 -14.01 -18.00 -9.25
N ASP A 257 -13.22 -18.12 -10.30
CA ASP A 257 -12.42 -19.32 -10.54
C ASP A 257 -11.02 -19.11 -9.98
N THR A 258 -10.67 -19.87 -8.93
CA THR A 258 -9.34 -19.79 -8.32
C THR A 258 -8.22 -20.04 -9.33
N ALA A 259 -8.48 -20.85 -10.36
CA ALA A 259 -7.51 -21.12 -11.42
C ALA A 259 -7.20 -19.92 -12.33
N LYS A 260 -8.03 -18.88 -12.28
CA LYS A 260 -7.88 -17.67 -13.12
C LYS A 260 -7.40 -16.46 -12.33
N LEU A 261 -7.36 -16.52 -11.00
CA LEU A 261 -7.03 -15.37 -10.15
C LEU A 261 -5.67 -14.77 -10.49
N ILE A 262 -4.59 -15.56 -10.44
CA ILE A 262 -3.23 -15.07 -10.76
C ILE A 262 -3.14 -14.55 -12.20
N PRO A 263 -3.62 -15.28 -13.23
CA PRO A 263 -3.64 -14.77 -14.60
C PRO A 263 -4.39 -13.44 -14.77
N ARG A 264 -5.52 -13.23 -14.06
CA ARG A 264 -6.30 -11.98 -14.11
C ARG A 264 -5.54 -10.82 -13.49
N TRP A 265 -4.94 -11.01 -12.33
CA TRP A 265 -4.13 -9.98 -11.68
C TRP A 265 -2.82 -9.69 -12.42
N ALA A 266 -2.23 -10.67 -13.10
CA ALA A 266 -1.13 -10.41 -14.02
C ALA A 266 -1.55 -9.52 -15.20
N GLU A 267 -2.80 -9.63 -15.68
CA GLU A 267 -3.31 -8.70 -16.70
C GLU A 267 -3.49 -7.29 -16.13
N VAL A 268 -3.90 -7.15 -14.86
CA VAL A 268 -3.91 -5.86 -14.14
C VAL A 268 -2.51 -5.25 -14.18
N ASP A 269 -1.48 -6.01 -13.82
CA ASP A 269 -0.08 -5.55 -13.85
C ASP A 269 0.36 -5.14 -15.26
N ARG A 270 0.05 -5.94 -16.29
CA ARG A 270 0.39 -5.62 -17.70
C ARG A 270 -0.26 -4.32 -18.17
N ARG A 271 -1.52 -4.07 -17.80
CA ARG A 271 -2.22 -2.82 -18.13
C ARG A 271 -1.65 -1.65 -17.35
N TRP A 272 -1.40 -1.85 -16.07
CA TRP A 272 -0.78 -0.85 -15.22
C TRP A 272 0.58 -0.41 -15.72
N MET A 273 1.43 -1.35 -16.17
CA MET A 273 2.75 -1.04 -16.73
C MET A 273 2.72 -0.07 -17.92
N LYS A 274 1.57 0.05 -18.62
CA LYS A 274 1.38 1.01 -19.72
C LYS A 274 1.02 2.42 -19.24
N VAL A 275 0.54 2.57 -18.00
CA VAL A 275 0.24 3.88 -17.39
C VAL A 275 1.56 4.59 -17.08
N THR A 276 1.87 5.65 -17.83
CA THR A 276 3.10 6.46 -17.67
C THR A 276 2.83 7.90 -17.22
N ALA A 277 1.59 8.19 -16.83
CA ALA A 277 1.20 9.49 -16.31
C ALA A 277 1.95 9.82 -15.00
N PRO A 278 2.13 11.11 -14.65
CA PRO A 278 2.73 11.54 -13.39
C PRO A 278 1.97 11.12 -12.12
N LEU A 279 0.72 10.71 -12.27
CA LEU A 279 -0.15 10.15 -11.24
C LEU A 279 -0.23 8.64 -11.45
N GLN A 280 0.05 7.87 -10.40
CA GLN A 280 0.11 6.41 -10.46
C GLN A 280 -0.79 5.85 -9.37
N ILE A 281 -1.81 5.09 -9.77
CA ILE A 281 -2.67 4.36 -8.84
C ILE A 281 -1.94 3.08 -8.44
N GLY A 282 -1.84 2.79 -7.15
CA GLY A 282 -1.45 1.48 -6.65
C GLY A 282 -2.66 0.59 -6.43
N HIS A 283 -2.52 -0.69 -6.77
CA HIS A 283 -3.51 -1.75 -6.54
C HIS A 283 -2.93 -2.78 -5.56
N PRO A 284 -3.73 -3.76 -5.08
CA PRO A 284 -3.25 -4.85 -4.22
C PRO A 284 -2.03 -5.57 -4.81
N LEU A 285 -0.87 -5.47 -4.16
CA LEU A 285 0.40 -5.98 -4.68
C LEU A 285 1.16 -6.89 -3.69
N GLU A 286 1.10 -6.56 -2.41
CA GLU A 286 1.81 -7.27 -1.35
C GLU A 286 0.93 -8.24 -0.56
N TYR A 287 1.56 -9.20 0.11
CA TYR A 287 0.88 -10.29 0.84
C TYR A 287 1.59 -10.64 2.15
N TYR A 288 2.41 -9.72 2.67
CA TYR A 288 3.31 -10.00 3.79
C TYR A 288 2.57 -10.28 5.10
N GLU A 289 1.35 -9.77 5.21
CA GLU A 289 0.48 -9.89 6.38
C GLU A 289 -0.01 -11.32 6.56
N ASP A 290 -0.27 -12.05 5.47
CA ASP A 290 -0.70 -13.45 5.54
C ASP A 290 0.49 -14.42 5.49
N HIS A 291 0.83 -14.95 6.67
CA HIS A 291 1.96 -15.85 6.88
C HIS A 291 1.86 -17.17 6.11
N TYR A 292 0.64 -17.67 5.84
CA TYR A 292 0.46 -19.02 5.31
C TYR A 292 0.07 -19.04 3.84
N LYS A 293 -1.08 -18.47 3.48
CA LYS A 293 -1.62 -18.58 2.12
C LYS A 293 -1.05 -17.52 1.18
N LYS A 294 -0.40 -16.49 1.73
CA LYS A 294 0.07 -15.31 1.01
C LYS A 294 -1.08 -14.60 0.28
N ALA A 295 -2.21 -14.49 0.95
CA ALA A 295 -3.35 -13.70 0.50
C ALA A 295 -2.93 -12.22 0.34
N VAL A 296 -3.14 -11.65 -0.84
CA VAL A 296 -2.76 -10.27 -1.15
C VAL A 296 -3.62 -9.29 -0.34
N ALA A 297 -2.96 -8.38 0.36
CA ALA A 297 -3.59 -7.38 1.23
C ALA A 297 -4.29 -6.28 0.41
N LEU A 298 -5.28 -5.62 1.01
CA LEU A 298 -6.09 -4.60 0.34
C LEU A 298 -5.38 -3.24 0.33
N GLU A 299 -4.27 -3.18 -0.39
CA GLU A 299 -3.56 -1.92 -0.68
C GLU A 299 -4.28 -1.15 -1.79
N TRP A 300 -4.46 0.15 -1.61
CA TRP A 300 -4.99 1.03 -2.65
C TRP A 300 -4.51 2.46 -2.42
N ASP A 301 -3.87 3.08 -3.41
CA ASP A 301 -3.19 4.35 -3.20
C ASP A 301 -3.08 5.19 -4.48
N LEU A 302 -2.79 6.48 -4.32
CA LEU A 302 -2.45 7.38 -5.42
C LEU A 302 -1.10 8.04 -5.13
N ARG A 303 -0.15 7.83 -6.04
CA ARG A 303 1.21 8.35 -5.98
C ARG A 303 1.36 9.48 -6.97
N ILE A 304 2.07 10.53 -6.57
CA ILE A 304 2.42 11.64 -7.46
C ILE A 304 3.92 11.83 -7.53
N VAL A 305 4.42 12.12 -8.72
CA VAL A 305 5.83 12.51 -8.89
C VAL A 305 6.08 13.90 -8.35
N ASN A 306 7.30 14.13 -7.86
CA ASN A 306 7.79 15.45 -7.54
C ASN A 306 8.16 16.17 -8.85
N PRO A 307 7.48 17.26 -9.24
CA PRO A 307 7.77 17.96 -10.51
C PRO A 307 9.16 18.61 -10.53
N LYS A 308 9.83 18.73 -9.39
CA LYS A 308 11.19 19.30 -9.27
C LYS A 308 12.31 18.25 -9.39
N ASN A 309 12.00 16.95 -9.34
CA ASN A 309 13.01 15.88 -9.41
C ASN A 309 13.05 15.24 -10.81
N SER A 310 14.26 15.10 -11.38
CA SER A 310 14.48 14.40 -12.65
C SER A 310 14.81 12.92 -12.43
N ALA A 311 13.84 12.03 -12.68
CA ALA A 311 14.07 10.58 -12.68
C ALA A 311 15.06 10.14 -13.78
N GLY A 312 15.09 10.86 -14.91
CA GLY A 312 16.01 10.58 -16.03
C GLY A 312 17.47 10.67 -15.62
N ASP A 313 17.82 11.68 -14.82
CA ASP A 313 19.20 11.88 -14.34
C ASP A 313 19.67 10.71 -13.48
N VAL A 314 18.77 10.11 -12.70
CA VAL A 314 19.08 8.96 -11.83
C VAL A 314 19.36 7.72 -12.66
N LYS A 315 18.54 7.44 -13.67
CA LYS A 315 18.74 6.28 -14.55
C LYS A 315 20.11 6.33 -15.25
N GLU A 316 20.48 7.49 -15.79
CA GLU A 316 21.78 7.64 -16.46
C GLU A 316 22.97 7.56 -15.49
N LYS A 317 22.82 8.05 -14.25
CA LYS A 317 23.81 7.86 -13.20
C LYS A 317 23.99 6.39 -12.83
N ILE A 318 22.91 5.61 -12.74
CA ILE A 318 22.97 4.16 -12.47
C ILE A 318 23.69 3.43 -13.61
N LYS A 319 23.35 3.73 -14.86
CA LYS A 319 24.06 3.14 -16.03
C LYS A 319 25.55 3.51 -16.03
N SER A 320 25.89 4.75 -15.70
CA SER A 320 27.29 5.18 -15.56
C SER A 320 28.02 4.42 -14.45
N MET A 321 27.36 4.16 -13.32
CA MET A 321 27.89 3.33 -12.25
C MET A 321 28.16 1.90 -12.72
N TYR A 322 27.21 1.27 -13.43
CA TYR A 322 27.42 -0.07 -14.00
C TYR A 322 28.61 -0.11 -14.96
N ALA A 323 28.77 0.90 -15.80
CA ALA A 323 29.90 0.98 -16.74
C ALA A 323 31.24 1.06 -16.00
N LYS A 324 31.31 1.83 -14.91
CA LYS A 324 32.51 1.94 -14.07
C LYS A 324 32.83 0.63 -13.34
N LEU A 325 31.81 -0.02 -12.77
CA LEU A 325 31.98 -1.32 -12.09
C LEU A 325 32.44 -2.39 -13.07
N PHE A 326 31.83 -2.46 -14.25
CA PHE A 326 32.25 -3.38 -15.29
C PHE A 326 33.70 -3.13 -15.73
N ALA A 327 34.07 -1.87 -16.00
CA ALA A 327 35.45 -1.54 -16.38
C ALA A 327 36.47 -1.93 -15.31
N ALA A 328 36.13 -1.83 -14.03
CA ALA A 328 37.01 -2.21 -12.92
C ALA A 328 37.12 -3.72 -12.71
N LEU A 329 36.05 -4.48 -12.98
CA LEU A 329 35.95 -5.90 -12.59
C LEU A 329 35.97 -6.88 -13.77
N ARG A 330 35.97 -6.39 -15.02
CA ARG A 330 35.79 -7.22 -16.23
C ARG A 330 36.80 -8.36 -16.35
N ASP A 331 38.03 -8.15 -15.90
CA ASP A 331 39.11 -9.12 -16.01
C ASP A 331 39.22 -10.02 -14.76
N GLU A 332 38.50 -9.68 -13.67
CA GLU A 332 38.48 -10.42 -12.40
C GLU A 332 37.26 -11.31 -12.23
N VAL A 333 36.14 -10.98 -12.89
CA VAL A 333 34.85 -11.67 -12.73
C VAL A 333 34.45 -12.33 -14.03
N GLU A 334 34.42 -13.67 -14.03
CA GLU A 334 33.90 -14.45 -15.15
C GLU A 334 32.41 -14.11 -15.41
N GLY A 335 32.05 -13.94 -16.68
CA GLY A 335 30.67 -13.59 -17.07
C GLY A 335 30.27 -12.14 -16.81
N SER A 336 31.20 -11.27 -16.39
CA SER A 336 30.98 -9.85 -16.13
C SER A 336 30.34 -9.09 -17.30
N GLU A 337 30.69 -9.41 -18.56
CA GLU A 337 30.11 -8.79 -19.75
C GLU A 337 28.60 -9.08 -19.86
N LYS A 338 28.21 -10.35 -19.68
CA LYS A 338 26.80 -10.75 -19.68
C LYS A 338 26.03 -10.10 -18.52
N ILE A 339 26.62 -10.01 -17.34
CA ILE A 339 26.03 -9.34 -16.17
C ILE A 339 25.81 -7.85 -16.47
N TYR A 340 26.82 -7.19 -17.03
CA TYR A 340 26.76 -5.77 -17.39
C TYR A 340 25.68 -5.50 -18.44
N GLU A 341 25.65 -6.25 -19.54
CA GLU A 341 24.64 -6.11 -20.58
C GLU A 341 23.23 -6.35 -20.03
N THR A 342 23.06 -7.37 -19.19
CA THR A 342 21.78 -7.67 -18.56
C THR A 342 21.34 -6.53 -17.64
N SER A 343 22.27 -5.97 -16.87
CA SER A 343 22.01 -4.83 -15.97
C SER A 343 21.56 -3.58 -16.73
N LEU A 344 22.20 -3.28 -17.87
CA LEU A 344 21.78 -2.18 -18.74
C LEU A 344 20.38 -2.40 -19.33
N LYS A 345 20.13 -3.61 -19.86
CA LYS A 345 18.80 -3.96 -20.42
C LYS A 345 17.70 -3.87 -19.36
N SER A 346 17.97 -4.35 -18.14
CA SER A 346 17.02 -4.26 -17.03
C SER A 346 16.78 -2.80 -16.62
N ALA A 347 17.83 -1.99 -16.49
CA ALA A 347 17.70 -0.56 -16.20
C ALA A 347 16.88 0.17 -17.28
N ASP A 348 16.92 -0.29 -18.53
CA ASP A 348 16.12 0.30 -19.60
C ASP A 348 14.62 0.03 -19.51
N LYS A 349 14.24 -1.10 -18.93
CA LYS A 349 12.84 -1.47 -18.69
C LYS A 349 12.25 -0.89 -17.40
N VAL A 350 13.06 -0.20 -16.58
CA VAL A 350 12.59 0.41 -15.33
C VAL A 350 11.90 1.74 -15.61
N GLN A 351 10.74 1.92 -14.99
CA GLN A 351 10.08 3.23 -14.85
C GLN A 351 10.30 3.72 -13.41
N LEU A 352 10.91 4.89 -13.25
CA LEU A 352 11.24 5.44 -11.94
C LEU A 352 10.34 6.64 -11.61
N TYR A 353 9.65 6.56 -10.47
CA TYR A 353 8.75 7.58 -9.96
C TYR A 353 9.28 8.09 -8.61
N LEU A 354 9.91 9.26 -8.63
CA LEU A 354 10.38 9.95 -7.43
C LEU A 354 9.29 10.90 -6.96
N GLY A 355 8.71 10.68 -5.79
CA GLY A 355 7.42 11.28 -5.48
C GLY A 355 7.01 11.15 -4.03
N ARG A 356 5.69 11.16 -3.80
CA ARG A 356 5.04 10.90 -2.52
C ARG A 356 3.70 10.17 -2.75
N PRO A 357 3.21 9.40 -1.77
CA PRO A 357 1.81 9.01 -1.72
C PRO A 357 0.96 10.26 -1.43
N ALA A 358 -0.05 10.49 -2.26
CA ALA A 358 -1.02 11.56 -2.11
C ALA A 358 -2.27 11.10 -1.35
N LEU A 359 -2.70 9.87 -1.61
CA LEU A 359 -3.81 9.19 -0.95
C LEU A 359 -3.41 7.73 -0.70
N TYR A 360 -3.85 7.13 0.40
CA TYR A 360 -3.56 5.75 0.78
C TYR A 360 -4.72 5.17 1.60
N TYR A 361 -4.95 3.85 1.50
CA TYR A 361 -6.17 3.22 2.01
C TYR A 361 -5.96 1.74 2.39
N GLY A 362 -6.94 1.17 3.10
CA GLY A 362 -6.96 -0.26 3.41
C GLY A 362 -5.77 -0.67 4.28
N ALA A 363 -4.98 -1.62 3.79
CA ALA A 363 -3.80 -2.14 4.49
C ALA A 363 -2.73 -1.07 4.76
N GLU A 364 -2.66 0.00 3.95
CA GLU A 364 -1.67 1.05 4.13
C GLU A 364 -1.88 1.89 5.40
N PHE A 365 -3.07 1.85 6.00
CA PHE A 365 -3.28 2.41 7.33
C PHE A 365 -2.53 1.64 8.42
N CYS A 366 -1.92 0.48 8.12
CA CYS A 366 -1.06 -0.30 9.01
C CYS A 366 0.44 -0.07 8.74
N GLY A 367 0.79 0.87 7.86
CA GLY A 367 2.16 1.27 7.60
C GLY A 367 2.35 1.66 6.14
N LEU A 368 3.18 2.68 5.92
CA LEU A 368 3.59 3.08 4.57
C LEU A 368 5.02 2.64 4.28
N PHE A 369 5.26 2.28 3.04
CA PHE A 369 6.59 1.95 2.52
C PHE A 369 7.38 3.21 2.16
N SER A 370 8.71 3.11 2.25
CA SER A 370 9.63 4.19 1.84
C SER A 370 9.93 4.16 0.34
N ALA A 371 9.85 2.97 -0.24
CA ALA A 371 10.00 2.69 -1.66
C ALA A 371 9.30 1.36 -1.97
N GLN A 372 8.87 1.18 -3.22
CA GLN A 372 8.28 -0.08 -3.70
C GLN A 372 8.78 -0.40 -5.11
N VAL A 373 8.99 -1.68 -5.40
CA VAL A 373 9.52 -2.18 -6.67
C VAL A 373 8.60 -3.28 -7.20
N VAL A 374 7.74 -2.93 -8.16
CA VAL A 374 6.58 -3.73 -8.57
C VAL A 374 6.38 -3.69 -10.09
N PRO A 375 5.65 -4.62 -10.72
CA PRO A 375 4.93 -5.74 -10.09
C PRO A 375 5.87 -6.80 -9.51
N ASN A 376 5.31 -7.59 -8.60
CA ASN A 376 5.99 -8.74 -8.01
C ASN A 376 5.88 -9.99 -8.91
N ASP A 377 4.99 -9.99 -9.91
CA ASP A 377 4.83 -11.08 -10.87
C ASP A 377 6.04 -11.15 -11.81
N GLU A 378 6.76 -12.27 -11.79
CA GLU A 378 8.00 -12.46 -12.56
C GLU A 378 7.75 -12.64 -14.07
N VAL A 379 6.58 -13.16 -14.47
CA VAL A 379 6.19 -13.25 -15.88
C VAL A 379 5.99 -11.85 -16.44
N VAL A 380 5.22 -11.02 -15.74
CA VAL A 380 4.98 -9.63 -16.15
C VAL A 380 6.26 -8.80 -16.06
N THR A 381 7.07 -8.99 -15.02
CA THR A 381 8.38 -8.32 -14.88
C THR A 381 9.28 -8.60 -16.07
N LYS A 382 9.33 -9.84 -16.55
CA LYS A 382 10.13 -10.23 -17.71
C LYS A 382 9.64 -9.55 -19.00
N GLU A 383 8.33 -9.45 -19.17
CA GLU A 383 7.66 -8.83 -20.32
C GLU A 383 7.83 -7.30 -20.34
N ALA A 384 7.48 -6.63 -19.24
CA ALA A 384 7.25 -5.18 -19.18
C ALA A 384 8.24 -4.41 -18.31
N GLY A 385 9.07 -5.08 -17.51
CA GLY A 385 9.96 -4.44 -16.53
C GLY A 385 9.30 -4.15 -15.20
N LYS A 386 9.82 -3.17 -14.45
CA LYS A 386 9.30 -2.78 -13.14
C LYS A 386 9.09 -1.26 -13.04
N LYS A 387 8.11 -0.85 -12.24
CA LYS A 387 8.01 0.49 -11.67
C LYS A 387 8.71 0.52 -10.32
N ILE A 388 9.54 1.54 -10.13
CA ILE A 388 10.18 1.84 -8.86
C ILE A 388 9.60 3.14 -8.34
N PHE A 389 9.03 3.11 -7.15
CA PHE A 389 8.56 4.27 -6.42
C PHE A 389 9.51 4.56 -5.28
N ALA A 390 9.94 5.81 -5.11
CA ALA A 390 10.79 6.21 -4.00
C ALA A 390 10.30 7.52 -3.39
N PHE A 391 10.09 7.51 -2.07
CA PHE A 391 9.49 8.60 -1.30
C PHE A 391 10.48 9.19 -0.30
N ALA A 392 11.69 9.51 -0.78
CA ALA A 392 12.80 9.99 0.05
C ALA A 392 12.42 11.23 0.90
N ASP A 393 11.60 12.09 0.31
CA ASP A 393 11.04 13.27 0.96
C ASP A 393 10.22 12.91 2.23
N ASN A 394 9.27 11.98 2.11
CA ASN A 394 8.46 11.51 3.25
C ASN A 394 9.34 10.89 4.34
N VAL A 395 10.34 10.09 3.95
CA VAL A 395 11.28 9.46 4.88
C VAL A 395 12.06 10.50 5.67
N LEU A 396 12.60 11.51 4.98
CA LEU A 396 13.38 12.59 5.60
C LEU A 396 12.52 13.42 6.56
N GLU A 397 11.30 13.76 6.15
CA GLU A 397 10.39 14.57 6.96
C GLU A 397 9.87 13.80 8.18
N ALA A 398 9.45 12.55 8.02
CA ALA A 398 9.05 11.69 9.13
C ALA A 398 10.19 11.47 10.14
N SER A 399 11.43 11.33 9.66
CA SER A 399 12.60 11.23 10.53
C SER A 399 12.88 12.51 11.31
N ARG A 400 12.57 13.69 10.75
CA ARG A 400 12.77 14.99 11.42
C ARG A 400 11.66 15.31 12.43
N ALA A 401 10.45 14.83 12.17
CA ALA A 401 9.28 15.07 13.01
C ALA A 401 9.31 14.29 14.32
N LYS A 402 9.87 13.07 14.32
CA LYS A 402 9.91 12.21 15.50
C LYS A 402 10.76 12.81 16.61
N PRO A 403 10.29 12.78 17.88
CA PRO A 403 11.09 13.20 19.03
C PRO A 403 12.42 12.45 19.07
N PHE A 404 13.51 13.17 19.37
CA PHE A 404 14.84 12.58 19.49
C PHE A 404 14.89 11.71 20.74
N MET A 405 14.94 10.39 20.56
CA MET A 405 14.98 9.44 21.66
C MET A 405 16.35 9.47 22.34
N LYS A 406 16.39 9.26 23.67
CA LYS A 406 17.65 9.24 24.43
C LYS A 406 18.67 8.24 23.85
N ILE A 407 18.21 7.07 23.41
CA ILE A 407 19.06 6.05 22.76
C ILE A 407 19.68 6.55 21.44
N GLN A 408 18.96 7.38 20.67
CA GLN A 408 19.49 7.97 19.45
C GLN A 408 20.58 9.01 19.73
N LYS A 409 20.55 9.66 20.90
CA LYS A 409 21.58 10.61 21.33
C LYS A 409 22.81 9.92 21.93
N GLU A 410 22.61 8.78 22.60
CA GLU A 410 23.67 8.09 23.34
C GLU A 410 24.43 7.06 22.51
N ILE A 411 23.83 6.53 21.45
CA ILE A 411 24.43 5.46 20.63
C ILE A 411 24.87 5.94 19.24
N PHE A 412 24.10 6.82 18.60
CA PHE A 412 24.34 7.33 17.25
C PHE A 412 24.76 8.79 17.29
#